data_AF-A0A921RMW2-F1
#
_entry.id   AF-A0A921RMW2-F1
#
_cell.length_a   1.000
_cell.length_b   1.000
_cell.length_c   1.000
_cell.angle_alpha   90.00
_cell.angle_beta   90.00
_cell.angle_gamma   90.00
#
_symmetry.space_group_name_H-M   'P 1'
#
loop_
_entity.id
_entity.type
_entity.pdbx_description
1 polymer ?
#
loop_
_entity_poly.entity_id
_entity_poly.type
_entity_poly.pdbx_seq_one_letter_code
_entity_poly.pdbx_strand_id
1 'polypeptide(L)'
;MFRSIVPSASGDSETAAFANARIDWKETPEAHVFKADLPGVKKEEVKVEVEDGNVLVISGQRSREKEDKNDKRFALPENAKTEEVKAGLENGVLTVTVPKAEEKKPEVKAIEISG
;
A
#
# COMPACT_ATOMS: atom_id res chain seq x y z
N MET A 1 -38.96 29.41 -12.01
CA MET A 1 -39.10 27.95 -11.86
C MET A 1 -37.74 27.35 -12.19
N PHE A 2 -36.90 27.10 -11.19
CA PHE A 2 -35.55 26.58 -11.39
C PHE A 2 -35.61 25.04 -11.36
N ARG A 3 -35.19 24.38 -12.45
CA ARG A 3 -35.09 22.92 -12.51
C ARG A 3 -33.89 22.49 -11.68
N SER A 4 -34.16 21.81 -10.58
CA SER A 4 -33.13 21.10 -9.81
C SER A 4 -32.51 20.04 -10.70
N ILE A 5 -31.26 20.27 -11.10
CA ILE A 5 -30.39 19.26 -11.68
C ILE A 5 -29.95 18.38 -10.52
N VAL A 6 -30.51 17.18 -10.44
CA VAL A 6 -30.00 16.11 -9.59
C VAL A 6 -28.70 15.63 -10.24
N PRO A 7 -27.54 15.66 -9.56
CA PRO A 7 -26.37 14.99 -10.08
C PRO A 7 -26.64 13.49 -10.05
N SER A 8 -26.53 12.85 -11.21
CA SER A 8 -26.60 11.40 -11.34
C SER A 8 -25.33 10.82 -10.73
N ALA A 9 -25.40 10.46 -9.45
CA ALA A 9 -24.34 9.78 -8.71
C ALA A 9 -24.24 8.34 -9.22
N SER A 10 -23.46 8.15 -10.28
CA SER A 10 -23.04 6.82 -10.74
C SER A 10 -21.54 6.77 -11.07
N GLY A 11 -20.75 7.73 -10.57
CA GLY A 11 -19.31 7.80 -10.80
C GLY A 11 -18.44 8.19 -9.59
N ASP A 12 -19.05 8.49 -8.44
CA ASP A 12 -18.35 9.02 -7.25
C ASP A 12 -17.80 7.94 -6.30
N SER A 13 -18.17 6.67 -6.49
CA SER A 13 -17.84 5.61 -5.51
C SER A 13 -16.39 5.16 -5.59
N GLU A 14 -15.79 5.10 -6.77
CA GLU A 14 -14.49 4.44 -6.98
C GLU A 14 -13.30 5.34 -6.62
N THR A 15 -13.38 6.64 -6.91
CA THR A 15 -12.37 7.63 -6.47
C THR A 15 -12.48 7.93 -4.98
N ALA A 16 -13.71 7.99 -4.44
CA ALA A 16 -13.93 8.09 -3.00
C ALA A 16 -13.40 6.86 -2.25
N ALA A 17 -13.43 5.66 -2.86
CA ALA A 17 -12.87 4.46 -2.27
C ALA A 17 -11.36 4.58 -2.03
N PHE A 18 -10.61 5.23 -2.92
CA PHE A 18 -9.18 5.46 -2.72
C PHE A 18 -8.87 6.57 -1.70
N ALA A 19 -9.61 7.67 -1.75
CA ALA A 19 -9.45 8.77 -0.79
C ALA A 19 -9.78 8.33 0.66
N ASN A 20 -10.79 7.48 0.82
CA ASN A 20 -11.19 6.90 2.11
C ASN A 20 -10.54 5.53 2.39
N ALA A 21 -9.61 5.08 1.54
CA ALA A 21 -8.97 3.78 1.69
C ALA A 21 -8.30 3.69 3.05
N ARG A 22 -8.76 2.76 3.89
CA ARG A 22 -8.03 2.43 5.11
C ARG A 22 -6.83 1.59 4.70
N ILE A 23 -5.64 2.06 5.07
CA ILE A 23 -4.41 1.30 4.87
C ILE A 23 -3.92 0.86 6.23
N ASP A 24 -3.88 -0.44 6.43
CA ASP A 24 -3.30 -1.10 7.59
C ASP A 24 -1.88 -1.51 7.24
N TRP A 25 -0.92 -1.00 8.01
CA TRP A 25 0.47 -1.42 7.94
C TRP A 25 0.74 -2.42 9.06
N LYS A 26 1.09 -3.65 8.68
CA LYS A 26 1.51 -4.70 9.59
C LYS A 26 2.97 -5.03 9.36
N GLU A 27 3.77 -4.80 10.38
CA GLU A 27 5.16 -5.26 10.40
C GLU A 27 5.23 -6.70 10.93
N THR A 28 5.95 -7.56 10.21
CA THR A 28 6.37 -8.89 10.68
C THR A 28 7.90 -8.94 10.76
N PRO A 29 8.48 -9.96 11.42
CA PRO A 29 9.93 -10.16 11.45
C PRO A 29 10.52 -10.40 10.06
N GLU A 30 9.72 -10.96 9.15
CA GLU A 30 10.16 -11.40 7.83
C GLU A 30 9.77 -10.42 6.71
N ALA A 31 8.74 -9.59 6.90
CA ALA A 31 8.22 -8.68 5.88
C ALA A 31 7.37 -7.53 6.45
N HIS A 32 7.17 -6.49 5.66
CA HIS A 32 6.12 -5.50 5.87
C HIS A 32 4.93 -5.83 4.98
N VAL A 33 3.74 -5.91 5.54
CA VAL A 33 2.50 -6.20 4.82
C VAL A 33 1.58 -4.99 4.95
N PHE A 34 1.31 -4.33 3.84
CA PHE A 34 0.35 -3.24 3.72
C PHE A 34 -0.94 -3.79 3.13
N LYS A 35 -2.07 -3.50 3.77
CA LYS A 35 -3.39 -3.86 3.27
C LYS A 35 -4.22 -2.60 3.09
N ALA A 36 -4.78 -2.38 1.92
CA ALA A 36 -5.66 -1.27 1.63
C ALA A 36 -7.03 -1.77 1.17
N ASP A 37 -8.09 -1.38 1.88
CA ASP A 37 -9.46 -1.68 1.49
C ASP A 37 -9.91 -0.71 0.38
N LEU A 38 -10.08 -1.24 -0.82
CA LEU A 38 -10.35 -0.54 -2.07
C LEU A 38 -11.50 -1.22 -2.84
N PRO A 39 -12.72 -1.25 -2.28
CA PRO A 39 -13.86 -1.90 -2.92
C PRO A 39 -14.21 -1.22 -4.26
N GLY A 40 -14.40 -2.02 -5.31
CA GLY A 40 -14.77 -1.53 -6.63
C GLY A 40 -13.60 -1.01 -7.48
N VAL A 41 -12.40 -0.89 -6.92
CA VAL A 41 -11.22 -0.46 -7.68
C VAL A 41 -10.64 -1.64 -8.47
N LYS A 42 -10.25 -1.39 -9.73
CA LYS A 42 -9.59 -2.40 -10.57
C LYS A 42 -8.08 -2.29 -10.44
N LYS A 43 -7.38 -3.40 -10.69
CA LYS A 43 -5.90 -3.44 -10.68
C LYS A 43 -5.26 -2.45 -11.65
N GLU A 44 -5.94 -2.13 -12.75
CA GLU A 44 -5.46 -1.16 -13.75
C GLU A 44 -5.56 0.29 -13.26
N GLU A 45 -6.37 0.55 -12.23
CA GLU A 45 -6.57 1.88 -11.65
C GLU A 45 -5.69 2.09 -10.41
N VAL A 46 -4.91 1.09 -10.01
CA VAL A 46 -3.95 1.14 -8.91
C VAL A 46 -2.54 1.07 -9.44
N LYS A 47 -1.70 1.99 -8.98
CA LYS A 47 -0.27 2.01 -9.27
C LYS A 47 0.50 1.90 -7.97
N VAL A 48 1.42 0.93 -7.90
CA VAL A 48 2.31 0.73 -6.76
C VAL A 48 3.73 0.91 -7.26
N GLU A 49 4.45 1.86 -6.68
CA GLU A 49 5.82 2.23 -7.07
C GLU A 49 6.69 2.36 -5.82
N VAL A 50 8.00 2.27 -6.01
CA VAL A 50 8.98 2.62 -4.99
C VAL A 50 9.77 3.82 -5.49
N GLU A 51 9.66 4.94 -4.79
CA GLU A 51 10.42 6.16 -5.01
C GLU A 51 11.56 6.26 -3.99
N ASP A 52 12.60 7.05 -4.31
CA ASP A 52 13.74 7.34 -3.42
C ASP A 52 14.46 6.09 -2.85
N GLY A 53 14.32 4.93 -3.51
CA GLY A 53 14.91 3.66 -3.11
C GLY A 53 14.19 2.93 -1.97
N ASN A 54 13.49 3.64 -1.08
CA ASN A 54 12.83 3.07 0.10
C ASN A 54 11.42 3.64 0.40
N VAL A 55 10.82 4.44 -0.47
CA VAL A 55 9.49 5.01 -0.25
C VAL A 55 8.47 4.25 -1.10
N LEU A 56 7.60 3.47 -0.46
CA LEU A 56 6.49 2.82 -1.15
C LEU A 56 5.37 3.82 -1.41
N VAL A 57 5.01 4.00 -2.67
CA VAL A 57 3.98 4.93 -3.12
C VAL A 57 2.83 4.14 -3.75
N ILE A 58 1.65 4.28 -3.16
CA ILE A 58 0.41 3.65 -3.63
C ILE A 58 -0.49 4.77 -4.15
N SER A 59 -0.73 4.78 -5.45
CA SER A 59 -1.54 5.77 -6.16
C SER A 59 -2.77 5.13 -6.77
N GLY A 60 -3.93 5.75 -6.57
CA GLY A 60 -5.16 5.44 -7.31
C GLY A 60 -5.36 6.46 -8.44
N GLN A 61 -5.54 6.01 -9.68
CA GLN A 61 -5.77 6.91 -10.81
C GLN A 61 -6.98 6.46 -11.63
N ARG A 62 -7.97 7.34 -11.79
CA ARG A 62 -9.04 7.18 -12.78
C ARG A 62 -8.57 7.64 -14.16
N SER A 63 -8.92 6.91 -15.20
CA SER A 63 -8.55 7.20 -16.60
C SER A 63 -9.22 8.46 -17.21
N ARG A 64 -9.96 9.26 -16.43
CA ARG A 64 -10.69 10.42 -16.96
C ARG A 64 -10.56 11.62 -16.04
N GLU A 65 -9.68 12.52 -16.46
CA GLU A 65 -9.49 13.89 -15.97
C GLU A 65 -8.72 14.01 -14.65
N LYS A 66 -7.58 14.69 -14.75
CA LYS A 66 -6.66 15.05 -13.67
C LYS A 66 -7.42 15.93 -12.67
N GLU A 67 -7.66 15.49 -11.44
CA GLU A 67 -7.63 16.42 -10.29
C GLU A 67 -7.66 15.82 -8.88
N ASP A 68 -7.60 14.50 -8.66
CA ASP A 68 -7.50 13.97 -7.29
C ASP A 68 -6.52 12.80 -7.21
N LYS A 69 -5.21 13.12 -7.20
CA LYS A 69 -4.19 12.14 -6.86
C LYS A 69 -4.17 11.96 -5.34
N ASN A 70 -4.86 10.94 -4.86
CA ASN A 70 -4.68 10.47 -3.50
C ASN A 70 -3.53 9.45 -3.49
N ASP A 71 -2.30 9.95 -3.46
CA ASP A 71 -1.11 9.12 -3.23
C ASP A 71 -0.87 8.91 -1.73
N LYS A 72 -0.71 7.66 -1.32
CA LYS A 72 -0.27 7.29 0.03
C LYS A 72 1.17 6.82 -0.03
N ARG A 73 2.02 7.45 0.79
CA ARG A 73 3.47 7.20 0.83
C ARG A 73 3.84 6.59 2.16
N PHE A 74 4.62 5.50 2.10
CA PHE A 74 5.10 4.79 3.27
C PHE A 74 6.62 4.69 3.19
N ALA A 75 7.32 5.27 4.17
CA ALA A 75 8.75 5.10 4.29
C ALA A 75 9.05 3.69 4.80
N LEU A 76 9.75 2.91 3.99
CA LEU A 76 10.23 1.60 4.36
C LEU A 76 11.60 1.74 5.03
N PRO A 77 11.89 0.91 6.04
CA PRO A 77 13.21 0.85 6.63
C PRO A 77 14.25 0.29 5.63
N GLU A 78 15.54 0.58 5.86
CA GLU A 78 16.63 0.16 4.96
C GLU A 78 16.76 -1.36 4.82
N ASN A 79 16.27 -2.13 5.79
CA ASN A 79 16.23 -3.58 5.72
C ASN A 79 15.07 -4.10 4.85
N ALA A 80 14.28 -3.26 4.18
CA ALA A 80 13.23 -3.70 3.28
C ALA A 80 13.77 -3.96 1.86
N LYS A 81 13.50 -5.14 1.30
CA LYS A 81 13.84 -5.50 -0.07
C LYS A 81 12.79 -4.98 -1.04
N THR A 82 12.96 -3.73 -1.47
CA THR A 82 12.05 -3.05 -2.40
C THR A 82 12.02 -3.66 -3.81
N GLU A 83 13.06 -4.40 -4.19
CA GLU A 83 13.16 -5.17 -5.43
C GLU A 83 12.29 -6.45 -5.45
N GLU A 84 11.98 -7.02 -4.28
CA GLU A 84 11.18 -8.24 -4.14
C GLU A 84 9.72 -7.94 -3.72
N VAL A 85 9.26 -6.70 -3.90
CA VAL A 85 7.91 -6.26 -3.53
C VAL A 85 6.86 -7.02 -4.36
N LYS A 86 5.84 -7.53 -3.67
CA LYS A 86 4.70 -8.20 -4.30
C LYS A 86 3.42 -7.43 -3.98
N ALA A 87 2.65 -7.09 -5.01
CA ALA A 87 1.34 -6.46 -4.85
C ALA A 87 0.26 -7.35 -5.49
N GLY A 88 -0.86 -7.51 -4.80
CA GLY A 88 -2.02 -8.24 -5.28
C GLY A 88 -3.31 -7.54 -4.86
N LEU A 89 -4.28 -7.45 -5.76
CA LEU A 89 -5.60 -6.91 -5.47
C LEU A 89 -6.61 -8.05 -5.58
N GLU A 90 -7.20 -8.44 -4.45
CA GLU A 90 -8.14 -9.56 -4.39
C GLU A 90 -9.36 -9.16 -3.57
N ASN A 91 -10.57 -9.43 -4.07
CA ASN A 91 -11.84 -9.08 -3.41
C ASN A 91 -11.96 -7.60 -3.02
N GLY A 92 -11.31 -6.69 -3.76
CA GLY A 92 -11.27 -5.26 -3.42
C GLY A 92 -10.32 -4.90 -2.29
N VAL A 93 -9.38 -5.78 -1.92
CA VAL A 93 -8.33 -5.51 -0.93
C VAL A 93 -6.97 -5.60 -1.60
N LEU A 94 -6.23 -4.49 -1.62
CA LEU A 94 -4.86 -4.44 -2.11
C LEU A 94 -3.93 -4.89 -1.00
N THR A 95 -3.16 -5.95 -1.24
CA THR A 95 -2.12 -6.43 -0.33
C THR A 95 -0.76 -6.20 -0.98
N VAL A 96 0.08 -5.38 -0.34
CA VAL A 96 1.48 -5.16 -0.74
C VAL A 96 2.39 -5.76 0.31
N THR A 97 3.23 -6.71 -0.09
CA THR A 97 4.20 -7.38 0.78
C THR A 97 5.60 -6.98 0.36
N VAL A 98 6.34 -6.43 1.32
CA VAL A 98 7.74 -6.01 1.16
C VAL A 98 8.59 -6.88 2.08
N PRO A 99 9.27 -7.92 1.56
CA PRO A 99 10.11 -8.77 2.39
C PRO A 99 11.25 -7.97 3.01
N LYS A 100 11.62 -8.33 4.23
CA LYS A 100 12.80 -7.79 4.91
C LYS A 100 14.02 -8.61 4.49
N ALA A 101 15.17 -7.96 4.40
CA ALA A 101 16.45 -8.62 4.38
C ALA A 101 16.58 -9.40 5.69
N GLU A 102 16.78 -10.72 5.60
CA GLU A 102 17.08 -11.54 6.77
C GLU A 102 18.38 -11.04 7.39
N GLU A 103 18.26 -10.20 8.42
CA GLU A 103 19.33 -10.01 9.38
C GLU A 103 19.48 -11.36 10.08
N LYS A 104 20.57 -12.07 9.75
CA LYS A 104 20.97 -13.31 10.41
C LYS A 104 20.67 -13.16 11.90
N LYS A 105 19.69 -13.93 12.42
CA LYS A 105 19.37 -13.95 13.85
C LYS A 105 20.69 -13.92 14.60
N PRO A 106 20.92 -12.98 15.54
CA PRO A 106 22.12 -13.03 16.34
C PRO A 106 22.11 -14.40 17.02
N GLU A 107 23.01 -15.29 16.60
CA GLU A 107 23.29 -16.52 17.33
C GLU A 107 23.78 -16.05 18.69
N VAL A 108 22.89 -16.10 19.68
CA VAL A 108 23.22 -15.80 21.06
C VAL A 108 24.18 -16.89 21.51
N LYS A 109 25.48 -16.64 21.38
CA LYS A 109 26.51 -17.49 21.95
C LYS A 109 26.49 -17.28 23.45
N ALA A 110 25.94 -18.25 24.18
CA ALA A 110 26.10 -18.31 25.62
C ALA A 110 27.60 -18.39 25.94
N ILE A 111 28.10 -17.48 26.78
CA ILE A 111 29.46 -17.52 27.29
C ILE A 111 29.40 -18.16 28.68
N GLU A 112 30.00 -19.34 28.83
CA GLU A 112 30.21 -19.97 30.14
C GLU A 112 31.32 -19.23 30.90
N ILE A 113 31.05 -18.85 32.15
CA ILE A 113 32.04 -18.27 33.05
C ILE A 113 32.70 -19.42 33.81
N SER A 114 33.96 -19.74 33.49
CA SER A 114 34.77 -20.69 34.26
C SER A 114 35.35 -20.03 35.50
N GLY A 115 35.13 -20.63 36.67
CA GLY A 115 35.79 -20.29 37.94
C GLY A 115 36.98 -21.20 38.24
#